data_AF-A0A385IUQ6-F1
#
_entry.id   AF-A0A385IUQ6-F1
#
_cell.length_a   1.000
_cell.length_b   1.000
_cell.length_c   1.000
_cell.angle_alpha   90.00
_cell.angle_beta   90.00
_cell.angle_gamma   90.00
#
_symmetry.space_group_name_H-M   'P 1'
#
loop_
_entity.id
_entity.type
_entity.pdbx_description
1 polymer ?
#
loop_
_entity_poly.entity_id
_entity_poly.type
_entity_poly.pdbx_seq_one_letter_code
_entity_poly.pdbx_strand_id
1 'polypeptide(L)'
;MKAVLLFACVSLLVAAVIGDDSYPTTWDNVNVDEVLNNSRLLEQYEKCLLDDNAKCSPDAAALKKFLPDALKNNCGKCTQKQKEG
;
A
#
# COMPACT_ATOMS: atom_id res chain seq x y z
N MET A 1 -15.70 -14.21 -39.72
CA MET A 1 -16.70 -13.67 -38.74
C MET A 1 -16.50 -14.24 -37.34
N LYS A 2 -16.44 -15.57 -37.15
CA LYS A 2 -16.23 -16.22 -35.83
C LYS A 2 -14.85 -15.90 -35.19
N ALA A 3 -13.79 -15.87 -36.00
CA ALA A 3 -12.44 -15.54 -35.56
C ALA A 3 -12.27 -14.06 -35.14
N VAL A 4 -13.01 -13.14 -35.76
CA VAL A 4 -12.98 -11.70 -35.44
C VAL A 4 -13.68 -11.44 -34.10
N LEU A 5 -14.80 -12.13 -33.84
CA LEU A 5 -15.48 -12.07 -32.54
C LEU A 5 -14.63 -12.68 -31.41
N LEU A 6 -13.92 -13.78 -31.68
CA LEU A 6 -12.99 -14.38 -30.72
C LEU A 6 -11.80 -13.46 -30.40
N PHE A 7 -11.20 -12.82 -31.41
CA PHE A 7 -10.10 -11.87 -31.19
C PHE A 7 -10.56 -10.63 -30.43
N ALA A 8 -11.75 -10.11 -30.73
CA ALA A 8 -12.33 -8.96 -30.02
C ALA A 8 -12.59 -9.28 -28.54
N CYS A 9 -13.15 -10.45 -28.21
CA CYS A 9 -13.37 -10.87 -26.83
C CYS A 9 -12.05 -11.04 -26.04
N VAL A 10 -11.00 -11.56 -26.68
CA VAL A 10 -9.67 -11.69 -26.05
C VAL A 10 -9.05 -10.31 -25.78
N SER A 11 -9.19 -9.35 -26.70
CA SER A 11 -8.65 -8.00 -26.51
C SER A 11 -9.32 -7.22 -25.38
N LEU A 12 -10.63 -7.43 -25.14
CA LEU A 12 -11.34 -6.80 -24.02
C LEU A 12 -10.95 -7.39 -22.65
N LEU A 13 -10.54 -8.66 -22.58
CA LEU A 13 -10.10 -9.29 -21.33
C LEU A 13 -8.73 -8.76 -20.86
N VAL A 14 -7.86 -8.37 -21.78
CA VAL A 14 -6.52 -7.84 -21.45
C VAL A 14 -6.59 -6.43 -20.85
N ALA A 15 -7.58 -5.61 -21.26
CA ALA A 15 -7.76 -4.26 -20.75
C ALA A 15 -8.26 -4.19 -19.29
N ALA A 16 -8.81 -5.29 -18.75
CA ALA A 16 -9.34 -5.34 -17.39
C ALA A 16 -8.27 -5.64 -16.31
N VAL A 17 -7.02 -5.90 -16.69
CA VAL A 17 -5.93 -6.32 -15.77
C VAL A 17 -5.07 -5.15 -15.28
N ILE A 18 -5.27 -3.93 -15.78
CA ILE A 18 -4.65 -2.71 -15.25
C ILE A 18 -5.43 -2.22 -14.01
N GLY A 19 -5.49 -3.07 -12.98
CA GLY A 19 -5.64 -2.59 -11.62
C GLY A 19 -4.30 -1.99 -11.20
N ASP A 20 -4.33 -0.76 -10.68
CA ASP A 20 -3.12 -0.11 -10.16
C ASP A 20 -2.45 -1.07 -9.18
N ASP A 21 -1.21 -1.47 -9.50
CA ASP A 21 -0.46 -2.52 -8.81
C ASP A 21 0.09 -2.02 -7.46
N SER A 22 -0.56 -1.00 -6.89
CA SER A 22 -0.10 -0.19 -5.77
C SER A 22 -0.40 -0.84 -4.42
N TYR A 23 0.33 -0.42 -3.39
CA TYR A 23 -0.06 -0.71 -2.02
C TYR A 23 -1.40 -0.04 -1.68
N PRO A 24 -2.14 -0.57 -0.68
CA PRO A 24 -3.39 0.03 -0.25
C PRO A 24 -3.20 1.47 0.21
N THR A 25 -4.17 2.34 -0.08
CA THR A 25 -4.13 3.76 0.30
C THR A 25 -4.58 4.00 1.75
N THR A 26 -4.64 2.97 2.58
CA THR A 26 -5.20 3.03 3.94
C THR A 26 -4.47 4.04 4.83
N TRP A 27 -3.16 4.24 4.60
CA TRP A 27 -2.34 5.18 5.37
C TRP A 27 -1.99 6.47 4.61
N ASP A 28 -2.53 6.69 3.40
CA ASP A 28 -2.24 7.89 2.58
C ASP A 28 -2.80 9.20 3.17
N ASN A 29 -3.64 9.10 4.20
CA ASN A 29 -4.23 10.24 4.90
C ASN A 29 -3.72 10.37 6.34
N VAL A 30 -2.70 9.58 6.71
CA VAL A 30 -2.02 9.75 7.99
C VAL A 30 -1.25 11.07 7.95
N ASN A 31 -1.40 11.88 8.99
CA ASN A 31 -0.60 13.08 9.16
C ASN A 31 0.78 12.70 9.71
N VAL A 32 1.75 12.50 8.82
CA VAL A 32 3.09 12.04 9.20
C VAL A 32 3.80 13.05 10.12
N ASP A 33 3.64 14.34 9.86
CA ASP A 33 4.19 15.38 10.75
C ASP A 33 3.64 15.28 12.17
N GLU A 34 2.34 15.01 12.34
CA GLU A 34 1.75 14.84 13.66
C GLU A 34 2.28 13.58 14.35
N VAL A 35 2.39 12.47 13.63
CA VAL A 35 2.93 11.22 14.19
C VAL A 35 4.38 11.42 14.64
N LEU A 36 5.23 12.04 13.81
CA LEU A 36 6.64 12.26 14.12
C LEU A 36 6.87 13.28 15.25
N ASN A 37 6.00 14.29 15.37
CA ASN A 37 6.12 15.33 16.41
C ASN A 37 5.38 14.99 17.71
N ASN A 38 4.66 13.86 17.77
CA ASN A 38 3.95 13.41 18.96
C ASN A 38 4.56 12.11 19.47
N SER A 39 5.40 12.21 20.51
CA SER A 39 6.12 11.07 21.09
C SER A 39 5.22 9.88 21.45
N ARG A 40 4.00 10.13 21.91
CA ARG A 40 3.03 9.08 22.24
C ARG A 40 2.49 8.38 20.99
N LEU A 41 2.28 9.10 19.89
CA LEU A 41 1.85 8.50 18.63
C LEU A 41 3.00 7.72 18.00
N LEU A 42 4.19 8.34 17.89
CA LEU A 42 5.38 7.69 17.35
C LEU A 42 5.67 6.37 18.06
N GLU A 43 5.65 6.35 19.40
CA GLU A 43 5.87 5.13 20.19
C GLU A 43 4.84 4.02 19.89
N GLN A 44 3.60 4.39 19.57
CA GLN A 44 2.58 3.41 19.18
C GLN A 44 2.85 2.81 17.80
N TYR A 45 3.29 3.62 16.83
CA TYR A 45 3.70 3.11 15.51
C TYR A 45 4.95 2.23 15.63
N GLU A 46 5.97 2.67 16.37
CA GLU A 46 7.18 1.88 16.59
C GLU A 46 6.87 0.53 17.24
N LYS A 47 6.08 0.52 18.33
CA LYS A 47 5.64 -0.72 18.97
C LYS A 47 4.92 -1.64 17.99
N CYS A 48 3.99 -1.10 17.21
CA CYS A 48 3.30 -1.89 16.19
C CYS A 48 4.28 -2.51 15.19
N LEU A 49 5.21 -1.72 14.65
CA LEU A 49 6.15 -2.16 13.60
C LEU A 49 7.17 -3.18 14.11
N LEU A 50 7.60 -3.07 15.38
CA LEU A 50 8.69 -3.86 15.94
C LEU A 50 8.25 -5.06 16.77
N ASP A 51 7.05 -5.03 17.36
CA ASP A 51 6.51 -6.12 18.19
C ASP A 51 5.31 -6.77 17.49
N ASP A 52 5.38 -8.08 17.28
CA ASP A 52 4.31 -8.88 16.67
C ASP A 52 3.07 -9.04 17.54
N ASN A 53 3.18 -8.79 18.84
CA ASN A 53 2.08 -8.88 19.80
C ASN A 53 1.47 -7.52 20.14
N ALA A 54 2.03 -6.42 19.63
CA ALA A 54 1.52 -5.08 19.90
C ALA A 54 0.17 -4.85 19.21
N LYS A 55 -0.69 -4.05 19.87
CA LYS A 55 -1.91 -3.54 19.25
C LYS A 55 -1.55 -2.47 18.22
N CYS A 56 -2.07 -2.64 17.01
CA CYS A 56 -1.88 -1.69 15.92
C CYS A 56 -3.20 -0.99 15.58
N SER A 57 -3.13 0.29 15.20
CA SER A 57 -4.22 0.94 14.47
C SER A 57 -4.34 0.34 13.05
N PRO A 58 -5.50 0.46 12.37
CA PRO A 58 -5.69 -0.13 11.04
C PRO A 58 -4.65 0.32 10.00
N ASP A 59 -4.23 1.58 10.07
CA ASP A 59 -3.23 2.17 9.17
C ASP A 59 -1.80 1.70 9.52
N ALA A 60 -1.42 1.65 10.80
CA ALA A 60 -0.13 1.11 11.23
C ALA A 60 0.00 -0.39 10.94
N ALA A 61 -1.10 -1.15 11.08
CA ALA A 61 -1.14 -2.57 10.73
C ALA A 61 -0.98 -2.79 9.22
N ALA A 62 -1.62 -1.94 8.41
CA ALA A 62 -1.48 -1.96 6.97
C ALA A 62 -0.03 -1.62 6.58
N LEU A 63 0.54 -0.54 7.12
CA LEU A 63 1.95 -0.19 6.94
C LEU A 63 2.87 -1.36 7.32
N LYS A 64 2.72 -1.94 8.53
CA LYS A 64 3.52 -3.10 8.98
C LYS A 64 3.50 -4.25 7.98
N LYS A 65 2.33 -4.55 7.43
CA LYS A 65 2.14 -5.66 6.48
C LYS A 65 2.91 -5.46 5.18
N PHE A 66 2.96 -4.24 4.65
CA PHE A 66 3.55 -3.95 3.34
C PHE A 66 4.97 -3.36 3.40
N LEU A 67 5.38 -2.80 4.55
CA LEU A 67 6.67 -2.18 4.75
C LEU A 67 7.86 -3.10 4.38
N PRO A 68 7.88 -4.40 4.73
CA PRO A 68 9.00 -5.27 4.33
C PRO A 68 9.17 -5.40 2.81
N ASP A 69 8.05 -5.49 2.08
CA ASP A 69 8.07 -5.56 0.61
C ASP A 69 8.46 -4.21 0.00
N ALA A 70 7.93 -3.11 0.54
CA ALA A 70 8.28 -1.76 0.12
C ALA A 70 9.78 -1.48 0.28
N LEU A 71 10.39 -1.89 1.40
CA LEU A 71 11.82 -1.75 1.61
C LEU A 71 12.64 -2.63 0.65
N LYS A 72 12.21 -3.88 0.43
CA LYS A 72 12.90 -4.81 -0.47
C LYS A 72 12.87 -4.36 -1.93
N ASN A 73 11.76 -3.77 -2.36
CA ASN A 73 11.50 -3.36 -3.74
C ASN A 73 11.62 -1.85 -3.97
N ASN A 74 12.27 -1.11 -3.06
CA ASN A 74 12.47 0.34 -3.15
C ASN A 74 11.17 1.12 -3.44
N CYS A 75 10.11 0.80 -2.70
CA CYS A 75 8.78 1.40 -2.83
C CYS A 75 8.19 1.25 -4.24
N GLY A 76 8.50 0.16 -4.96
CA GLY A 76 8.09 -0.05 -6.36
C GLY A 76 6.57 0.00 -6.61
N LYS A 77 5.77 -0.24 -5.56
CA LYS A 77 4.29 -0.18 -5.58
C LYS A 77 3.71 0.95 -4.73
N CYS A 78 4.53 1.87 -4.24
CA CYS A 78 4.05 2.98 -3.41
C CYS A 78 3.30 4.02 -4.24
N THR A 79 2.21 4.56 -3.67
CA THR A 79 1.56 5.75 -4.23
C THR A 79 2.48 6.97 -4.16
N GLN A 80 2.13 8.04 -4.88
CA GLN A 80 2.92 9.28 -4.83
C GLN A 80 3.03 9.83 -3.40
N LYS A 81 1.91 9.82 -2.64
CA LYS A 81 1.89 10.23 -1.24
C LYS A 81 2.79 9.35 -0.36
N GLN A 82 2.73 8.03 -0.52
CA GLN A 82 3.55 7.09 0.26
C GLN A 82 5.06 7.26 0.02
N LYS A 83 5.46 7.82 -1.12
CA LYS A 83 6.87 8.14 -1.43
C LYS A 83 7.32 9.47 -0.83
N GLU A 84 6.40 10.40 -0.62
CA GLU A 84 6.70 11.73 -0.07
C GLU A 84 7.02 11.67 1.42
N GLY A 85 6.50 10.67 2.13
CA GLY A 85 6.67 10.52 3.58
C GLY A 85 5.66 11.37 4.30
#